data_AF-A0A7C2A757-F1
#
_entry.id   AF-A0A7C2A757-F1
#
_cell.length_a   1.000
_cell.length_b   1.000
_cell.length_c   1.000
_cell.angle_alpha   90.00
_cell.angle_beta   90.00
_cell.angle_gamma   90.00
#
_symmetry.space_group_name_H-M   'P 1'
#
loop_
_entity.id
_entity.type
_entity.pdbx_description
1 polymer ?
#
loop_
_entity_poly.entity_id
_entity_poly.type
_entity_poly.pdbx_seq_one_letter_code
_entity_poly.pdbx_strand_id
1 'polypeptide(L)'
;MKNISDLPLRELNESLQISFREKNLPSSIRSLTPPGWVVDLQIDKGLYETKVSFSGETTYQQALHDILKPQGLTFLAYRNMKPKPLIVVTHGGKK
;
A
#
# COMPACT_ATOMS: atom_id res chain seq x y z
N MET A 1 28.96 -5.48 -3.46
CA MET A 1 27.77 -5.00 -4.21
C MET A 1 26.66 -4.78 -3.21
N LYS A 2 26.27 -3.53 -2.93
CA LYS A 2 25.09 -3.25 -2.09
C LYS A 2 23.85 -3.58 -2.92
N ASN A 3 23.02 -4.49 -2.43
CA ASN A 3 21.73 -4.78 -3.04
C ASN A 3 20.96 -3.47 -3.17
N ILE A 4 20.50 -3.15 -4.37
CA ILE A 4 19.67 -1.96 -4.64
C ILE A 4 18.32 -2.07 -3.88
N SER A 5 17.99 -3.27 -3.40
CA SER A 5 16.91 -3.62 -2.48
C SER A 5 17.08 -3.06 -1.05
N ASP A 6 18.28 -2.63 -0.64
CA ASP A 6 18.60 -2.13 0.71
C ASP A 6 18.55 -0.59 0.83
N LEU A 7 18.12 0.12 -0.22
CA LEU A 7 17.81 1.54 -0.04
C LEU A 7 16.57 1.63 0.85
N PRO A 8 16.64 2.29 2.02
CA PRO A 8 15.51 2.35 2.93
C PRO A 8 14.29 2.91 2.18
N LEU A 9 13.15 2.23 2.34
CA LEU A 9 11.84 2.66 1.86
C LEU A 9 11.40 3.88 2.68
N ARG A 10 12.16 4.98 2.58
CA ARG A 10 12.06 6.14 3.45
C ARG A 10 10.67 6.75 3.36
N GLU A 11 10.14 6.87 2.15
CA GLU A 11 8.81 7.37 1.85
C GLU A 11 7.71 6.53 2.51
N LEU A 12 7.90 5.21 2.63
CA LEU A 12 6.92 4.35 3.30
C LEU A 12 6.93 4.49 4.83
N ASN A 13 8.03 4.98 5.40
CA ASN A 13 8.16 5.26 6.82
C ASN A 13 7.80 6.71 7.17
N GLU A 14 7.43 7.55 6.20
CA GLU A 14 6.95 8.90 6.46
C GLU A 14 5.56 8.85 7.11
N SER A 15 5.38 9.69 8.14
CA SER A 15 4.09 9.86 8.78
C SER A 15 3.13 10.62 7.88
N LEU A 16 1.87 10.21 7.89
CA LEU A 16 0.75 10.91 7.31
C LEU A 16 -0.36 11.05 8.34
N GLN A 17 -1.05 12.18 8.30
CA GLN A 17 -2.34 12.37 8.95
C GLN A 17 -3.42 12.25 7.88
N ILE A 18 -4.28 11.24 7.98
CA ILE A 18 -5.32 10.99 6.98
C ILE A 18 -6.60 10.51 7.63
N SER A 19 -7.73 10.93 7.06
CA SER A 19 -9.04 10.44 7.42
C SER A 19 -9.90 10.27 6.17
N PHE A 20 -10.49 9.09 6.00
CA PHE A 20 -11.52 8.83 5.00
C PHE A 20 -12.50 7.77 5.51
N ARG A 21 -13.73 7.79 4.99
CA ARG A 21 -14.78 6.84 5.35
C ARG A 21 -15.37 6.20 4.10
N GLU A 22 -15.72 4.92 4.25
CA GLU A 22 -16.46 4.12 3.25
C GLU A 22 -15.89 4.21 1.83
N LYS A 23 -14.57 4.34 1.73
CA LYS A 23 -13.87 4.43 0.46
C LYS A 23 -13.58 3.03 -0.06
N ASN A 24 -13.76 2.81 -1.35
CA ASN A 24 -13.50 1.52 -1.96
C ASN A 24 -12.00 1.15 -1.81
N LEU A 25 -11.72 -0.14 -1.67
CA LEU A 25 -10.37 -0.63 -1.34
C LEU A 25 -9.28 -0.11 -2.32
N PRO A 26 -9.45 -0.15 -3.66
CA PRO A 26 -8.47 0.40 -4.59
C PRO A 26 -8.17 1.88 -4.35
N SER A 27 -9.19 2.68 -4.08
CA SER A 27 -9.03 4.12 -3.86
C SER A 27 -8.43 4.41 -2.49
N SER A 28 -8.73 3.57 -1.48
CA SER A 28 -8.10 3.63 -0.15
C SER A 28 -6.61 3.33 -0.23
N ILE A 29 -6.21 2.25 -0.93
CA ILE A 29 -4.80 1.89 -1.17
C ILE A 29 -4.06 3.05 -1.84
N ARG A 30 -4.62 3.64 -2.90
CA ARG A 30 -4.02 4.79 -3.60
C ARG A 30 -3.87 6.02 -2.71
N SER A 31 -4.77 6.22 -1.74
CA SER A 31 -4.69 7.34 -0.80
C SER A 31 -3.64 7.12 0.28
N LEU A 32 -3.33 5.86 0.58
CA LEU A 32 -2.32 5.42 1.54
C LEU A 32 -1.01 5.04 0.86
N THR A 33 -0.83 5.41 -0.41
CA THR A 33 0.40 5.20 -1.17
C THR A 33 1.17 6.53 -1.25
N PRO A 34 2.50 6.54 -1.03
CA PRO A 34 3.26 7.77 -1.11
C PRO A 34 3.12 8.46 -2.49
N PRO A 35 3.11 9.80 -2.54
CA PRO A 35 2.99 10.54 -3.80
C PRO A 35 4.04 10.11 -4.83
N GLY A 36 3.62 9.99 -6.09
CA GLY A 36 4.51 9.61 -7.20
C GLY A 36 4.73 8.10 -7.38
N TRP A 37 4.27 7.27 -6.44
CA TRP A 37 4.27 5.82 -6.58
C TRP A 37 3.09 5.33 -7.41
N VAL A 38 3.33 4.29 -8.20
CA VAL A 38 2.31 3.57 -8.96
C VAL A 38 1.80 2.41 -8.11
N VAL A 39 0.50 2.11 -8.22
CA VAL A 39 -0.11 0.95 -7.56
C VAL A 39 -0.53 -0.05 -8.63
N ASP A 40 -0.02 -1.27 -8.54
CA ASP A 40 -0.49 -2.44 -9.28
C ASP A 40 -1.30 -3.35 -8.35
N LEU A 41 -2.51 -3.70 -8.75
CA LEU A 41 -3.46 -4.47 -7.95
C LEU A 41 -3.58 -5.86 -8.55
N GLN A 42 -2.92 -6.84 -7.95
CA GLN A 42 -2.96 -8.25 -8.31
C GLN A 42 -3.87 -9.02 -7.35
N ILE A 43 -5.12 -8.55 -7.24
CA ILE A 43 -6.14 -9.06 -6.32
C ILE A 43 -7.46 -9.31 -7.07
N ASP A 44 -8.35 -10.08 -6.47
CA ASP A 44 -9.65 -10.38 -7.07
C ASP A 44 -10.51 -9.11 -7.20
N LYS A 45 -11.17 -8.95 -8.35
CA LYS A 45 -12.05 -7.80 -8.60
C LYS A 45 -13.22 -7.70 -7.62
N GLY A 46 -13.64 -8.82 -7.01
CA GLY A 46 -14.67 -8.82 -5.96
C GLY A 46 -14.29 -7.98 -4.72
N LEU A 47 -12.99 -7.82 -4.45
CA LEU A 47 -12.50 -7.00 -3.35
C LEU A 47 -12.55 -5.50 -3.66
N TYR A 48 -12.83 -5.10 -4.91
CA TYR A 48 -12.85 -3.69 -5.29
C TYR A 48 -14.02 -2.95 -4.65
N GLU A 49 -15.10 -3.64 -4.31
CA GLU A 49 -16.29 -3.06 -3.67
C GLU A 49 -16.15 -2.94 -2.16
N THR A 50 -15.15 -3.59 -1.56
CA THR A 50 -14.87 -3.56 -0.13
C THR A 50 -14.71 -2.11 0.35
N LYS A 51 -15.52 -1.75 1.34
CA LYS A 51 -15.53 -0.42 1.95
C LYS A 51 -14.54 -0.36 3.10
N VAL A 52 -13.67 0.64 3.07
CA VAL A 52 -12.64 0.86 4.09
C VAL A 52 -12.80 2.27 4.64
N SER A 53 -12.69 2.37 5.96
CA SER A 53 -12.58 3.62 6.68
C SER A 53 -11.25 3.61 7.43
N PHE A 54 -10.53 4.73 7.40
CA PHE A 54 -9.26 4.88 8.10
C PHE A 54 -9.20 6.29 8.67
N SER A 55 -8.69 6.44 9.89
CA SER A 55 -8.46 7.75 10.49
C SER A 55 -7.33 7.65 11.50
N GLY A 56 -6.33 8.50 11.38
CA GLY A 56 -5.24 8.57 12.33
C GLY A 56 -3.97 9.20 11.77
N GLU A 57 -2.97 9.27 12.63
CA GLU A 57 -1.59 9.59 12.27
C GLU A 57 -0.75 8.32 12.39
N THR A 58 -0.11 7.92 11.29
CA THR A 58 0.76 6.72 11.24
C THR A 58 1.66 6.80 10.01
N THR A 59 2.47 5.78 9.72
CA THR A 59 3.27 5.71 8.49
C THR A 59 2.48 5.14 7.31
N TYR A 60 2.87 5.44 6.07
CA TYR A 60 2.24 4.85 4.89
C TYR A 60 2.28 3.31 4.93
N GLN A 61 3.41 2.73 5.35
CA GLN A 61 3.57 1.29 5.52
C GLN A 61 2.54 0.71 6.49
N GLN A 62 2.38 1.32 7.66
CA GLN A 62 1.47 0.82 8.68
C GLN A 62 0.02 0.98 8.23
N ALA A 63 -0.34 2.13 7.65
CA ALA A 63 -1.69 2.36 7.15
C ALA A 63 -2.08 1.36 6.05
N LEU A 64 -1.19 1.09 5.09
CA LEU A 64 -1.40 0.07 4.06
C LEU A 64 -1.57 -1.31 4.69
N HIS A 65 -0.70 -1.69 5.61
CA HIS A 65 -0.79 -2.97 6.29
C HIS A 65 -2.13 -3.13 7.05
N ASP A 66 -2.59 -2.09 7.73
CA ASP A 66 -3.82 -2.12 8.53
C ASP A 66 -5.08 -2.29 7.67
N ILE A 67 -5.11 -1.73 6.45
CA ILE A 67 -6.27 -1.90 5.56
C ILE A 67 -6.20 -3.19 4.72
N LEU A 68 -5.00 -3.72 4.46
CA LEU A 68 -4.80 -4.89 3.61
C LEU A 68 -4.93 -6.20 4.39
N LYS A 69 -4.37 -6.27 5.61
CA LYS A 69 -4.33 -7.49 6.42
C LYS A 69 -5.73 -8.08 6.71
N PRO A 70 -6.78 -7.31 7.02
CA PRO A 70 -8.13 -7.87 7.23
C PRO A 70 -8.71 -8.54 5.99
N GLN A 71 -8.23 -8.18 4.80
CA GLN A 71 -8.66 -8.75 3.52
C GLN A 71 -7.77 -9.93 3.09
N GLY A 72 -6.82 -10.36 3.93
CA GLY A 72 -5.83 -11.38 3.57
C GLY A 72 -4.82 -10.90 2.52
N LEU A 73 -4.63 -9.59 2.38
CA LEU A 73 -3.74 -8.98 1.41
C LEU A 73 -2.43 -8.51 2.04
N THR A 74 -1.41 -8.37 1.20
CA THR A 74 -0.11 -7.77 1.52
C THR A 74 0.35 -6.89 0.36
N PHE A 75 1.46 -6.18 0.53
CA PHE A 75 2.06 -5.42 -0.55
C PHE A 75 3.57 -5.64 -0.64
N LEU A 76 4.09 -5.47 -1.85
CA LEU A 76 5.51 -5.46 -2.18
C LEU A 76 5.87 -4.08 -2.73
N ALA A 77 6.95 -3.49 -2.23
CA ALA A 77 7.38 -2.15 -2.61
C ALA A 77 8.68 -2.19 -3.42
N TYR A 78 8.67 -1.58 -4.60
CA TYR A 78 9.77 -1.54 -5.55
C TYR A 78 10.14 -0.10 -5.86
N ARG A 79 11.05 0.49 -5.08
CA ARG A 79 11.47 1.88 -5.23
C ARG A 79 12.20 2.17 -6.55
N ASN A 80 12.96 1.19 -7.05
CA ASN A 80 13.86 1.38 -8.20
C ASN A 80 13.26 0.96 -9.55
N MET A 81 11.93 0.79 -9.61
CA MET A 81 11.23 0.56 -10.88
C MET A 81 11.26 1.82 -11.75
N LYS A 82 11.46 1.63 -13.06
CA LYS A 82 11.39 2.70 -14.05
C LYS A 82 10.03 2.65 -14.76
N PRO A 83 9.37 3.79 -15.02
CA PRO A 83 9.82 5.17 -14.77
C PRO A 83 9.53 5.69 -13.34
N LYS A 84 8.77 4.95 -12.52
CA LYS A 84 8.31 5.36 -11.20
C LYS A 84 8.37 4.20 -10.21
N PRO A 85 8.53 4.47 -8.91
CA PRO A 85 8.44 3.44 -7.88
C PRO A 85 7.05 2.78 -7.88
N LEU A 86 6.99 1.51 -7.51
CA LEU A 86 5.81 0.66 -7.65
C LEU A 86 5.45 -0.02 -6.33
N ILE A 87 4.17 -0.02 -5.97
CA ILE A 87 3.58 -0.90 -4.96
C ILE A 87 2.76 -1.95 -5.69
N VAL A 88 3.04 -3.23 -5.45
CA VAL A 88 2.20 -4.34 -5.90
C VAL A 88 1.40 -4.85 -4.71
N VAL A 89 0.07 -4.82 -4.80
CA VAL A 89 -0.82 -5.42 -3.79
C VAL A 89 -1.24 -6.79 -4.27
N THR A 90 -1.09 -7.79 -3.41
CA THR A 90 -1.36 -9.20 -3.73
C THR A 90 -1.89 -9.93 -2.51
N HIS A 91 -2.38 -11.15 -2.69
CA HIS A 91 -2.77 -12.00 -1.57
C HIS A 91 -1.55 -12.35 -0.72
N GLY A 92 -1.69 -12.22 0.60
CA GLY A 92 -0.69 -12.72 1.54
C GLY A 92 -0.64 -14.24 1.40
N GLY A 93 0.45 -14.77 0.85
CA GLY A 93 0.63 -16.22 0.72
C GLY A 93 0.38 -16.89 2.09
N LYS A 94 -0.40 -17.97 2.09
CA LYS A 94 -0.50 -18.86 3.25
C LYS A 94 0.92 -19.28 3.62
N LYS A 95 1.43 -18.80 4.75
CA LYS A 95 2.49 -19.53 5.44
C LYS A 95 1.89 -20.79 6.05
#